data_AF-Q8GT54-F1
#
_entry.id   AF-Q8GT54-F1
#
_cell.length_a   1.000
_cell.length_b   1.000
_cell.length_c   1.000
_cell.angle_alpha   90.00
_cell.angle_beta   90.00
_cell.angle_gamma   90.00
#
_symmetry.space_group_name_H-M   'P 1'
#
loop_
_entity.id
_entity.type
_entity.pdbx_description
1 polymer ?
#
loop_
_entity_poly.entity_id
_entity_poly.type
_entity_poly.pdbx_seq_one_letter_code
_entity_poly.pdbx_strand_id
1 'polypeptide(L)'
;TSSAAASGWGHDSLKNFRQISPAVQSHLKLVYLTLCFALASSAVGAYLHIALNIGGMLTMLACVGTIAWMFSVPVYEERKRFGLLMGAALLEGASVGPLIELAIDFDPSILVTGFVGTAIAFGCFSGAAIIAKRREYLYLGGLLSS
;
A
#
# COMPACT_ATOMS: atom_id res chain seq x y z
N THR A 1 6.47 12.78 -59.78
CA THR A 1 7.38 11.68 -59.43
C THR A 1 7.57 11.68 -57.92
N SER A 2 7.11 10.62 -57.26
CA SER A 2 7.30 10.38 -55.83
C SER A 2 8.77 10.14 -55.49
N SER A 3 9.24 10.56 -54.31
CA SER A 3 9.58 9.63 -53.21
C SER A 3 10.53 10.25 -52.18
N ALA A 4 10.30 9.86 -50.92
CA ALA A 4 11.28 9.68 -49.84
C ALA A 4 11.86 10.91 -49.11
N ALA A 5 11.10 11.46 -48.17
CA ALA A 5 11.64 12.09 -46.97
C ALA A 5 10.79 11.71 -45.74
N ALA A 6 10.60 10.40 -45.52
CA ALA A 6 9.84 9.87 -44.39
C ALA A 6 10.60 8.70 -43.77
N SER A 7 11.53 8.98 -42.84
CA SER A 7 12.05 7.94 -41.92
C SER A 7 12.80 8.46 -40.69
N GLY A 8 13.08 9.76 -40.55
CA GLY A 8 13.93 10.27 -39.47
C GLY A 8 13.26 10.60 -38.12
N TRP A 9 11.93 10.76 -38.07
CA TRP A 9 11.27 11.43 -36.91
C TRP A 9 10.43 10.54 -35.98
N GLY A 10 10.35 9.24 -36.22
CA GLY A 10 9.55 8.35 -35.36
C GLY A 10 10.33 7.66 -34.24
N HIS A 11 11.62 7.40 -34.42
CA HIS A 11 12.27 6.35 -33.65
C HIS A 11 12.94 6.81 -32.33
N ASP A 12 13.36 8.08 -32.26
CA ASP A 12 13.94 8.66 -31.04
C ASP A 12 12.89 9.25 -30.10
N SER A 13 11.78 9.75 -30.63
CA SER A 13 10.59 10.13 -29.84
C SER A 13 9.92 8.91 -29.21
N LEU A 14 9.83 7.78 -29.92
CA LEU A 14 9.37 6.51 -29.36
C LEU A 14 10.32 5.92 -28.31
N LYS A 15 11.63 6.27 -28.35
CA LYS A 15 12.61 5.90 -27.31
C LYS A 15 12.65 6.90 -26.15
N ASN A 16 12.07 8.09 -26.29
CA ASN A 16 12.01 9.10 -25.24
C ASN A 16 10.93 8.81 -24.17
N PHE A 17 9.99 7.89 -24.44
CA PHE A 17 9.06 7.34 -23.45
C PHE A 17 9.72 6.37 -22.45
N ARG A 18 11.02 6.09 -22.62
CA ARG A 18 11.76 5.02 -21.92
C ARG A 18 12.42 5.45 -20.62
N GLN A 19 12.34 6.72 -20.24
CA GLN A 19 12.79 7.18 -18.94
C GLN A 19 11.59 7.57 -18.08
N ILE A 20 11.24 6.66 -17.17
CA ILE A 20 10.58 7.03 -15.93
C ILE A 20 11.41 8.17 -15.33
N SER A 21 10.78 9.31 -15.03
CA SER A 21 11.44 10.32 -14.22
C SER A 21 11.80 9.62 -12.90
N PRO A 22 13.09 9.49 -12.54
CA PRO A 22 13.51 8.75 -11.34
C PRO A 22 12.78 9.24 -10.07
N ALA A 23 12.30 10.48 -10.08
CA ALA A 23 11.45 11.05 -9.03
C ALA A 23 10.16 10.24 -8.75
N VAL A 24 9.42 9.82 -9.79
CA VAL A 24 8.15 9.09 -9.61
C VAL A 24 8.39 7.68 -9.08
N GLN A 25 9.44 7.01 -9.55
CA GLN A 25 9.81 5.69 -9.06
C GLN A 25 10.21 5.73 -7.58
N SER A 26 10.96 6.76 -7.17
CA SER A 26 11.31 6.98 -5.77
C SER A 26 10.07 7.24 -4.92
N HIS A 27 9.11 8.02 -5.41
CA HIS A 27 7.85 8.26 -4.71
C HIS A 27 7.04 6.98 -4.53
N LEU A 28 6.90 6.15 -5.57
CA LEU A 28 6.20 4.88 -5.46
C LEU A 28 6.85 3.92 -4.48
N LYS A 29 8.17 3.77 -4.52
CA LYS A 29 8.91 2.96 -3.54
C LYS A 29 8.57 3.39 -2.11
N LEU A 30 8.47 4.70 -1.87
CA LEU A 30 8.12 5.25 -0.56
C LEU A 30 6.68 4.88 -0.16
N VAL A 31 5.73 4.93 -1.09
CA VAL A 31 4.33 4.54 -0.85
C VAL A 31 4.21 3.06 -0.50
N TYR A 32 4.82 2.18 -1.30
CA TYR A 32 4.79 0.72 -1.03
C TYR A 32 5.51 0.36 0.27
N LEU A 33 6.62 1.02 0.60
CA LEU A 33 7.28 0.86 1.90
C LEU A 33 6.38 1.34 3.04
N THR A 34 5.76 2.50 2.90
CA THR A 34 4.84 3.04 3.91
C THR A 34 3.68 2.09 4.17
N LEU A 35 3.11 1.52 3.11
CA LEU A 35 2.05 0.51 3.21
C LEU A 35 2.55 -0.78 3.85
N CYS A 36 3.77 -1.24 3.54
CA CYS A 36 4.38 -2.39 4.20
C CYS A 36 4.58 -2.16 5.70
N PHE A 37 5.08 -0.98 6.10
CA PHE A 37 5.20 -0.63 7.52
C PHE A 37 3.83 -0.51 8.20
N ALA A 38 2.82 0.04 7.52
CA ALA A 38 1.45 0.10 8.05
C ALA A 38 0.87 -1.30 8.27
N LEU A 39 1.04 -2.22 7.32
CA LEU A 39 0.64 -3.62 7.43
C LEU A 39 1.35 -4.31 8.61
N ALA A 40 2.66 -4.11 8.77
CA ALA A 40 3.40 -4.65 9.90
C ALA A 40 2.90 -4.08 11.24
N SER A 41 2.64 -2.77 11.30
CA SER A 41 2.06 -2.10 12.47
C SER A 41 0.68 -2.65 12.82
N SER A 42 -0.16 -2.89 11.80
CA SER A 42 -1.48 -3.50 11.96
C SER A 42 -1.39 -4.94 12.46
N ALA A 43 -0.47 -5.76 11.92
CA ALA A 43 -0.23 -7.11 12.42
C ALA A 43 0.21 -7.12 13.89
N VAL A 44 1.07 -6.17 14.29
CA VAL A 44 1.43 -5.98 15.71
C VAL A 44 0.21 -5.61 16.54
N GLY A 45 -0.66 -4.73 16.04
CA GLY A 45 -1.93 -4.38 16.69
C GLY A 45 -2.84 -5.59 16.92
N ALA A 46 -3.04 -6.42 15.89
CA ALA A 46 -3.83 -7.64 15.99
C ALA A 46 -3.21 -8.63 16.99
N TYR A 47 -1.89 -8.80 16.98
CA TYR A 47 -1.19 -9.63 17.96
C TYR A 47 -1.35 -9.11 19.40
N LEU A 48 -1.23 -7.79 19.61
CA LEU A 48 -1.45 -7.17 20.92
C LEU A 48 -2.88 -7.35 21.41
N HIS A 49 -3.87 -7.34 20.51
CA HIS A 49 -5.24 -7.69 20.86
C HIS A 49 -5.32 -9.12 21.40
N ILE A 50 -4.80 -10.10 20.68
CA ILE A 50 -4.85 -11.51 21.08
C ILE A 50 -4.13 -11.73 22.42
N ALA A 51 -3.02 -11.02 22.65
CA ALA A 51 -2.22 -11.17 23.87
C ALA A 51 -2.82 -10.45 25.10
N LEU A 52 -3.44 -9.27 24.92
CA LEU A 52 -3.84 -8.38 26.02
C LEU A 52 -5.35 -8.11 26.10
N ASN A 53 -6.12 -8.62 25.13
CA ASN A 53 -7.57 -8.41 24.98
C ASN A 53 -7.98 -6.93 24.98
N ILE A 54 -7.12 -6.04 24.45
CA ILE A 54 -7.30 -4.57 24.46
C ILE A 54 -8.25 -4.08 23.36
N GLY A 55 -8.54 -4.90 22.36
CA GLY A 55 -9.28 -4.47 21.17
C GLY A 55 -10.79 -4.61 21.29
N GLY A 56 -11.49 -3.90 20.41
CA GLY A 56 -12.95 -3.82 20.38
C GLY A 56 -13.42 -2.40 20.05
N MET A 57 -14.56 -1.99 20.61
CA MET A 57 -15.16 -0.68 20.32
C MET A 57 -14.25 0.51 20.69
N LEU A 58 -13.46 0.40 21.77
CA LEU A 58 -12.58 1.49 22.21
C LEU A 58 -11.42 1.71 21.24
N THR A 59 -10.75 0.64 20.78
CA THR A 59 -9.67 0.74 19.78
C THR A 59 -10.22 1.20 18.44
N MET A 60 -11.47 0.83 18.11
CA MET A 60 -12.14 1.31 16.90
C MET A 60 -12.39 2.81 16.99
N LEU A 61 -12.93 3.31 18.11
CA LEU A 61 -13.16 4.74 18.33
C LEU A 61 -11.84 5.52 18.30
N ALA A 62 -10.79 4.97 18.92
CA ALA A 62 -9.45 5.55 18.92
C ALA A 62 -8.84 5.57 17.51
N CYS A 63 -9.06 4.52 16.71
CA CYS A 63 -8.64 4.47 15.31
C CYS A 63 -9.31 5.58 14.50
N VAL A 64 -10.64 5.70 14.59
CA VAL A 64 -11.41 6.78 13.93
C VAL A 64 -10.92 8.17 14.37
N GLY A 65 -10.68 8.36 15.67
CA GLY A 65 -10.12 9.60 16.21
C GLY A 65 -8.72 9.92 15.66
N THR A 66 -7.86 8.91 15.53
CA THR A 66 -6.49 9.06 14.99
C THR A 66 -6.52 9.38 13.49
N ILE A 67 -7.42 8.76 12.74
CA ILE A 67 -7.64 9.06 11.31
C ILE A 67 -8.19 10.49 11.15
N ALA A 68 -9.16 10.89 11.97
CA ALA A 68 -9.69 12.26 11.98
C ALA A 68 -8.60 13.29 12.30
N TRP A 69 -7.72 13.00 13.26
CA TRP A 69 -6.55 13.82 13.55
C TRP A 69 -5.64 13.90 12.32
N MET A 70 -5.37 12.79 11.64
CA MET A 70 -4.51 12.78 10.45
C MET A 70 -4.98 13.76 9.35
N PHE A 71 -6.29 14.00 9.21
CA PHE A 71 -6.83 15.02 8.29
C PHE A 71 -6.54 16.47 8.71
N SER A 72 -6.35 16.71 10.00
CA SER A 72 -6.00 18.04 10.53
C SER A 72 -4.51 18.35 10.44
N VAL A 73 -3.66 17.35 10.15
CA VAL A 73 -2.21 17.55 10.00
C VAL A 73 -1.88 18.02 8.57
N PRO A 74 -1.16 19.14 8.42
CA PRO A 74 -0.84 19.69 7.11
C PRO A 74 0.13 18.79 6.31
N VAL A 75 0.02 18.86 4.98
CA VAL A 75 0.67 17.89 4.05
C VAL A 75 2.19 17.87 4.15
N TYR A 76 2.82 19.02 4.47
CA TYR A 76 4.27 19.13 4.58
C TYR A 76 4.84 18.44 5.85
N GLU A 77 4.01 18.09 6.82
CA GLU A 77 4.44 17.39 8.04
C GLU A 77 4.43 15.86 7.85
N GLU A 78 5.14 15.38 6.83
CA GLU A 78 5.15 13.97 6.41
C GLU A 78 5.49 13.01 7.55
N ARG A 79 6.43 13.37 8.44
CA ARG A 79 6.80 12.53 9.60
C ARG A 79 5.65 12.36 10.59
N LYS A 80 4.90 13.43 10.88
CA LYS A 80 3.74 13.34 11.79
C LYS A 80 2.63 12.51 11.17
N ARG A 81 2.37 12.70 9.87
CA ARG A 81 1.36 11.93 9.14
C ARG A 81 1.73 10.45 9.07
N PHE A 82 3.01 10.13 8.85
CA PHE A 82 3.52 8.76 8.89
C PHE A 82 3.33 8.14 10.29
N GLY A 83 3.68 8.87 11.36
CA GLY A 83 3.47 8.38 12.73
C GLY A 83 1.99 8.14 13.07
N LEU A 84 1.11 9.08 12.69
CA LEU A 84 -0.34 8.92 12.84
C LEU A 84 -0.88 7.75 12.03
N LEU A 85 -0.37 7.53 10.82
CA LEU A 85 -0.73 6.37 10.01
C LEU A 85 -0.31 5.06 10.69
N MET A 86 0.92 4.98 11.25
CA MET A 86 1.36 3.78 11.97
C MET A 86 0.51 3.52 13.21
N GLY A 87 0.17 4.57 13.96
CA GLY A 87 -0.71 4.48 15.13
C GLY A 87 -2.14 4.07 14.76
N ALA A 88 -2.71 4.66 13.72
CA ALA A 88 -4.01 4.28 13.18
C ALA A 88 -4.02 2.83 12.72
N ALA A 89 -3.01 2.39 11.98
CA ALA A 89 -2.88 1.01 11.52
C ALA A 89 -2.76 0.02 12.68
N LEU A 90 -2.03 0.36 13.74
CA LEU A 90 -1.94 -0.46 14.96
C LEU A 90 -3.30 -0.57 15.66
N LEU A 91 -4.00 0.55 15.84
CA LEU A 91 -5.32 0.57 16.47
C LEU A 91 -6.37 -0.16 15.63
N GLU A 92 -6.30 -0.02 14.30
CA GLU A 92 -7.11 -0.77 13.35
C GLU A 92 -6.87 -2.28 13.51
N GLY A 93 -5.60 -2.72 13.47
CA GLY A 93 -5.25 -4.13 13.65
C GLY A 93 -5.74 -4.70 14.98
N ALA A 94 -5.60 -3.93 16.06
CA ALA A 94 -6.13 -4.31 17.37
C ALA A 94 -7.66 -4.41 17.37
N SER A 95 -8.35 -3.57 16.61
CA SER A 95 -9.81 -3.59 16.48
C SER A 95 -10.33 -4.77 15.65
N VAL A 96 -9.54 -5.24 14.68
CA VAL A 96 -9.84 -6.43 13.87
C VAL A 96 -9.49 -7.73 14.62
N GLY A 97 -8.65 -7.65 15.66
CA GLY A 97 -8.24 -8.78 16.51
C GLY A 97 -9.36 -9.74 16.96
N PRO A 98 -10.51 -9.27 17.50
CA PRO A 98 -11.61 -10.17 17.89
C PRO A 98 -12.20 -10.94 16.70
N LEU A 99 -12.18 -10.32 15.51
CA LEU A 99 -12.64 -10.94 14.27
C LEU A 99 -11.68 -12.01 13.78
N ILE A 100 -10.38 -11.80 14.02
CA ILE A 100 -9.33 -12.80 13.78
C ILE A 100 -9.48 -13.99 14.74
N GLU A 101 -9.73 -13.75 16.03
CA GLU A 101 -10.02 -14.82 17.00
C GLU A 101 -11.24 -15.64 16.56
N LEU A 102 -12.32 -14.96 16.16
CA LEU A 102 -13.50 -15.64 15.63
C LEU A 102 -13.17 -16.49 14.40
N ALA A 103 -12.37 -15.98 13.46
CA ALA A 103 -11.98 -16.73 12.28
C ALA A 103 -11.12 -17.96 12.62
N ILE A 104 -10.23 -17.86 13.62
CA ILE A 104 -9.42 -18.97 14.12
C ILE A 104 -10.30 -20.05 14.75
N ASP A 105 -11.30 -19.64 15.53
CA ASP A 105 -12.25 -20.57 16.18
C ASP A 105 -13.13 -21.31 15.17
N PHE A 106 -13.50 -20.66 14.06
CA PHE A 106 -14.26 -21.29 12.98
C PHE A 106 -13.42 -22.23 12.11
N ASP A 107 -12.36 -21.71 11.49
CA ASP A 107 -11.39 -22.49 10.72
C ASP A 107 -10.10 -21.68 10.52
N PRO A 108 -8.98 -22.09 11.15
CA PRO A 108 -7.70 -21.38 11.04
C PRO A 108 -7.14 -21.36 9.62
N SER A 109 -7.59 -22.27 8.74
CA SER A 109 -7.18 -22.31 7.34
C SER A 109 -7.60 -21.05 6.58
N ILE A 110 -8.70 -20.40 6.99
CA ILE A 110 -9.19 -19.14 6.39
C ILE A 110 -8.17 -18.03 6.61
N LEU A 111 -7.62 -17.92 7.83
CA LEU A 111 -6.62 -16.92 8.16
C LEU A 111 -5.34 -17.12 7.35
N VAL A 112 -4.84 -18.36 7.30
CA VAL A 112 -3.61 -18.68 6.58
C VAL A 112 -3.76 -18.44 5.08
N THR A 113 -4.84 -18.91 4.47
CA THR A 113 -5.08 -18.75 3.03
C THR A 113 -5.32 -17.29 2.65
N GLY A 114 -6.10 -16.54 3.44
CA GLY A 114 -6.33 -15.11 3.24
C GLY A 114 -5.04 -14.30 3.36
N PHE A 115 -4.23 -14.56 4.39
CA PHE A 115 -2.95 -13.87 4.58
C PHE A 115 -1.95 -14.21 3.47
N VAL A 116 -1.78 -15.49 3.13
CA VAL A 116 -0.84 -15.90 2.08
C VAL A 116 -1.27 -15.35 0.72
N GLY A 117 -2.56 -15.42 0.37
CA GLY A 117 -3.06 -14.88 -0.89
C GLY A 117 -2.84 -13.37 -1.00
N THR A 118 -3.15 -12.62 0.06
CA THR A 118 -2.93 -11.17 0.10
C THR A 118 -1.45 -10.80 0.09
N ALA A 119 -0.59 -11.54 0.80
CA ALA A 119 0.85 -11.33 0.81
C ALA A 119 1.48 -11.59 -0.56
N ILE A 120 1.06 -12.64 -1.27
CA ILE A 120 1.52 -12.93 -2.64
C ILE A 120 1.07 -11.82 -3.58
N ALA A 121 -0.21 -11.44 -3.57
CA ALA A 121 -0.71 -10.37 -4.41
C ALA A 121 0.01 -9.04 -4.15
N PHE A 122 0.14 -8.65 -2.87
CA PHE A 122 0.84 -7.45 -2.45
C PHE A 122 2.32 -7.48 -2.86
N GLY A 123 2.99 -8.62 -2.67
CA GLY A 123 4.39 -8.82 -3.06
C GLY A 123 4.58 -8.72 -4.57
N CYS A 124 3.70 -9.34 -5.37
CA CYS A 124 3.70 -9.24 -6.82
C CYS A 124 3.51 -7.80 -7.29
N PHE A 125 2.54 -7.07 -6.74
CA PHE A 125 2.30 -5.68 -7.11
C PHE A 125 3.41 -4.73 -6.64
N SER A 126 3.94 -4.94 -5.44
CA SER A 126 5.09 -4.18 -4.93
C SER A 126 6.33 -4.41 -5.81
N GLY A 127 6.63 -5.67 -6.14
CA GLY A 127 7.72 -6.04 -7.04
C GLY A 127 7.54 -5.46 -8.44
N ALA A 128 6.35 -5.57 -9.01
CA ALA A 128 6.01 -4.99 -10.30
C ALA A 128 6.20 -3.46 -10.29
N ALA A 129 5.75 -2.76 -9.26
CA ALA A 129 5.91 -1.31 -9.14
C ALA A 129 7.37 -0.87 -8.95
N ILE A 130 8.20 -1.69 -8.29
CA ILE A 130 9.62 -1.39 -8.07
C ILE A 130 10.43 -1.65 -9.35
N ILE A 131 10.13 -2.73 -10.08
CA ILE A 131 10.87 -3.21 -11.25
C ILE A 131 10.41 -2.55 -12.56
N ALA A 132 9.12 -2.19 -12.69
CA ALA A 132 8.57 -1.66 -13.92
C ALA A 132 9.25 -0.33 -14.31
N LYS A 133 10.08 -0.40 -15.36
CA LYS A 133 10.76 0.75 -15.99
C LYS A 133 9.93 1.43 -17.10
N ARG A 134 8.69 0.98 -17.39
CA ARG A 134 7.81 1.56 -18.43
C ARG A 134 6.50 2.10 -17.82
N ARG A 135 6.14 3.34 -18.20
CA ARG A 135 4.99 4.11 -17.68
C ARG A 135 3.62 3.47 -17.93
N GLU A 136 3.47 2.64 -18.96
CA GLU A 136 2.18 2.09 -19.40
C GLU A 136 1.56 1.13 -18.38
N TYR A 137 2.36 0.28 -17.74
CA TYR A 137 1.88 -0.66 -16.72
C TYR A 137 1.60 0.00 -15.37
N LEU A 138 2.20 1.15 -15.11
CA LEU A 138 2.02 1.90 -13.87
C LEU A 138 0.66 2.63 -13.84
N TYR A 139 0.26 3.21 -14.98
CA TYR A 139 -1.08 3.78 -15.13
C TYR A 139 -2.17 2.70 -15.14
N LEU A 140 -1.90 1.56 -15.78
CA LEU A 140 -2.78 0.39 -15.70
C LEU A 140 -2.87 -0.16 -14.27
N GLY A 141 -1.77 -0.21 -13.52
CA GLY A 141 -1.78 -0.61 -12.10
C GLY A 141 -2.59 0.35 -11.23
N GLY A 142 -2.47 1.67 -11.43
CA GLY A 142 -3.27 2.66 -10.71
C GLY A 142 -4.76 2.65 -11.07
N LEU A 143 -5.11 2.39 -12.33
CA LEU A 143 -6.49 2.31 -12.81
C LEU A 143 -7.17 0.97 -12.48
N LEU A 144 -6.41 -0.13 -12.40
CA LEU A 144 -6.92 -1.47 -12.03
C LEU A 144 -6.95 -1.71 -10.53
N SER A 145 -6.17 -0.95 -9.75
CA SER A 145 -6.15 -1.04 -8.28
C SER A 145 -7.30 -0.27 -7.60
N SER A 146 -8.20 0.36 -8.37
CA SER A 146 -9.39 1.04 -7.85
C SER A 146 -10.67 0.23 -8.05
#